data_AF-A0A956L7B1-F1
#
_entry.id   AF-A0A956L7B1-F1
#
_cell.length_a   1.000
_cell.length_b   1.000
_cell.length_c   1.000
_cell.angle_alpha   90.00
_cell.angle_beta   90.00
_cell.angle_gamma   90.00
#
_symmetry.space_group_name_H-M   'P 1'
#
loop_
_entity.id
_entity.type
_entity.pdbx_description
1 polymer ?
#
loop_
_entity_poly.entity_id
_entity_poly.type
_entity_poly.pdbx_seq_one_letter_code
_entity_poly.pdbx_strand_id
1 'polypeptide(L)'
;LLRRGLGLPDQQPAYAQALAQAVGRLPGPRAARAASVLHELHGLEQSTAELEAAARASSLARIQRGLGTLAEIVDAPPLSAAQCRSIVYEDVASGTPGRTWDGAVLRAEAGRLALLQRLLPALDQARLERRALYELFASHFGPQGRCDDVLEFYRVFTQQSPAQMSALMTGVGQPWAQEVFALRRRLAEHLDARLTEAPDAETLALDEGWLRDLVGSLPEPLEPWRSAAYGLQFLRGGPAGPGLVLNNVMTGHGWVFSRFCDLFEPTDAAGASLRELVRARIGRRHQGAAQVDIVGVFGMNANLHPRLSELELRYPGSLGSGPAPQQLSLRDVALVGDPRRRVVSAVRRRDGAPLRLVAHNFLFPAAAPNLYRFLCGLSEFINLRAGLWSTYLSATGRPFAGPRVLPRLTLGRVVLERRSWTWPTDQLPAPGGEVDWRDPLASLQAAERWRAGLGLPREGFFRFTPARSATADGPDWQEQMRSWALAARTARLRKPHYVCFDSVLLWSVLLKQLRSCPRGALTFHECLPATEEYAAGEAAEEYYVELDLRAPLGPTRALDHGEDGDR
;
A
#
# COMPACT_ATOMS: atom_id res chain seq x y z
N LEU A 1 -22.53 6.25 -25.45
CA LEU A 1 -22.73 4.80 -25.20
C LEU A 1 -23.08 4.59 -23.72
N LEU A 2 -24.36 4.68 -23.35
CA LEU A 2 -24.84 4.25 -22.04
C LEU A 2 -24.96 2.72 -22.10
N ARG A 3 -23.93 1.98 -21.68
CA ARG A 3 -24.09 0.55 -21.43
C ARG A 3 -25.02 0.41 -20.22
N ARG A 4 -26.26 -0.06 -20.44
CA ARG A 4 -27.12 -0.50 -19.34
C ARG A 4 -26.47 -1.74 -18.74
N GLY A 5 -25.85 -1.58 -17.56
CA GLY A 5 -25.46 -2.72 -16.74
C GLY A 5 -26.69 -3.45 -16.19
N LEU A 6 -26.49 -4.63 -15.60
CA LEU A 6 -27.57 -5.41 -14.97
C LEU A 6 -27.98 -4.88 -13.58
N GLY A 7 -27.56 -3.66 -13.23
CA GLY A 7 -27.88 -3.03 -11.95
C GLY A 7 -27.16 -3.62 -10.73
N LEU A 8 -26.11 -4.40 -10.94
CA LEU A 8 -25.35 -5.03 -9.85
C LEU A 8 -24.35 -4.04 -9.24
N PRO A 9 -24.32 -3.87 -7.91
CA PRO A 9 -23.27 -3.12 -7.22
C PRO A 9 -21.89 -3.66 -7.55
N ASP A 10 -20.90 -2.78 -7.72
CA ASP A 10 -19.53 -3.18 -8.00
C ASP A 10 -18.97 -4.03 -6.85
N GLN A 11 -19.31 -3.68 -5.61
CA GLN A 11 -18.86 -4.34 -4.38
C GLN A 11 -19.70 -5.57 -3.99
N GLN A 12 -20.42 -6.20 -4.92
CA GLN A 12 -21.22 -7.40 -4.63
C GLN A 12 -20.30 -8.61 -4.35
N PRO A 13 -20.19 -9.11 -3.10
CA PRO A 13 -19.31 -10.24 -2.78
C PRO A 13 -19.71 -11.53 -3.50
N ALA A 14 -21.01 -11.82 -3.63
CA ALA A 14 -21.52 -13.01 -4.30
C ALA A 14 -21.87 -12.71 -5.78
N TYR A 15 -20.90 -12.20 -6.54
CA TYR A 15 -21.15 -11.66 -7.88
C TYR A 15 -21.73 -12.71 -8.85
N ALA A 16 -21.21 -13.94 -8.83
CA ALA A 16 -21.71 -15.03 -9.68
C ALA A 16 -23.19 -15.35 -9.40
N GLN A 17 -23.57 -15.45 -8.12
CA GLN A 17 -24.96 -15.68 -7.69
C GLN A 17 -25.88 -14.53 -8.12
N ALA A 18 -25.48 -13.29 -7.83
CA ALA A 18 -26.27 -12.10 -8.15
C ALA A 18 -26.44 -11.93 -9.67
N LEU A 19 -25.39 -12.23 -10.44
CA LEU A 19 -25.45 -12.24 -11.90
C LEU A 19 -26.38 -13.33 -12.41
N ALA A 20 -26.34 -14.54 -11.84
CA ALA A 20 -27.24 -15.62 -12.20
C ALA A 20 -28.71 -15.25 -11.98
N GLN A 21 -29.03 -14.62 -10.84
CA GLN A 21 -30.36 -14.12 -10.53
C GLN A 21 -30.81 -13.00 -11.48
N ALA A 22 -29.93 -12.05 -11.79
CA ALA A 22 -30.25 -10.94 -12.69
C ALA A 22 -30.50 -11.43 -14.12
N VAL A 23 -29.65 -12.33 -14.62
CA VAL A 23 -29.79 -12.94 -15.96
C VAL A 23 -31.03 -13.84 -16.01
N GLY A 24 -31.34 -14.58 -14.94
CA GLY A 24 -32.52 -15.45 -14.87
C GLY A 24 -33.86 -14.70 -14.94
N ARG A 25 -33.88 -13.40 -14.65
CA ARG A 25 -35.07 -12.53 -14.82
C ARG A 25 -35.26 -12.06 -16.26
N LEU A 26 -34.27 -12.22 -17.13
CA LEU A 26 -34.39 -11.84 -18.54
C LEU A 26 -35.18 -12.93 -19.30
N PRO A 27 -36.06 -12.54 -20.23
CA PRO A 27 -36.82 -13.50 -21.00
C PRO A 27 -35.94 -14.26 -22.01
N GLY A 28 -36.33 -15.50 -22.30
CA GLY A 28 -35.81 -16.29 -23.42
C GLY A 28 -34.85 -17.43 -23.03
N PRO A 29 -34.71 -18.44 -23.92
CA PRO A 29 -33.94 -19.66 -23.64
C PRO A 29 -32.44 -19.40 -23.44
N ARG A 30 -31.91 -18.36 -24.10
CA ARG A 30 -30.51 -17.94 -23.97
C ARG A 30 -30.19 -17.45 -22.55
N ALA A 31 -31.06 -16.63 -21.99
CA ALA A 31 -30.93 -16.12 -20.63
C ALA A 31 -31.06 -17.26 -19.60
N ALA A 32 -32.02 -18.17 -19.77
CA ALA A 32 -32.18 -19.34 -18.91
C ALA A 32 -30.93 -20.23 -18.90
N ARG A 33 -30.35 -20.51 -20.07
CA ARG A 33 -29.10 -21.28 -20.18
C ARG A 33 -27.92 -20.58 -19.51
N ALA A 34 -27.75 -19.28 -19.73
CA ALA A 34 -26.68 -18.50 -19.10
C ALA A 34 -26.83 -18.48 -17.56
N ALA A 35 -28.06 -18.29 -17.05
CA ALA A 35 -28.33 -18.33 -15.62
C ALA A 35 -28.04 -19.69 -14.99
N SER A 36 -28.31 -20.80 -15.70
CA SER A 36 -27.98 -22.16 -15.24
C SER A 36 -26.46 -22.36 -15.10
N VAL A 37 -25.69 -21.92 -16.10
CA VAL A 37 -24.22 -22.01 -16.06
C VAL A 37 -23.66 -21.16 -14.92
N LEU A 38 -24.19 -19.95 -14.71
CA LEU A 38 -23.78 -19.08 -13.61
C LEU A 38 -24.11 -19.66 -12.23
N HIS A 39 -25.24 -20.38 -12.07
CA HIS A 39 -25.52 -21.11 -10.84
C HIS A 39 -24.53 -22.24 -10.59
N GLU A 40 -24.14 -23.00 -11.62
CA GLU A 40 -23.11 -24.04 -11.49
C GLU A 40 -21.77 -23.41 -11.11
N LEU A 41 -21.36 -22.32 -11.78
CA LEU A 41 -20.12 -21.61 -11.48
C LEU A 41 -20.09 -21.09 -10.04
N HIS A 42 -21.21 -20.54 -9.55
CA HIS A 42 -21.32 -20.13 -8.14
C HIS A 42 -21.20 -21.33 -7.18
N GLY A 43 -21.86 -22.45 -7.47
CA GLY A 43 -21.72 -23.67 -6.66
C GLY A 43 -20.28 -24.17 -6.60
N LEU A 44 -19.59 -24.18 -7.75
CA LEU A 44 -18.18 -24.55 -7.84
C LEU A 44 -17.27 -23.59 -7.08
N GLU A 45 -17.52 -22.28 -7.18
CA GLU A 45 -16.79 -21.24 -6.43
C GLU A 45 -16.89 -21.50 -4.92
N GLN A 46 -18.09 -21.78 -4.39
CA GLN A 46 -18.29 -22.04 -2.97
C GLN A 46 -17.65 -23.36 -2.53
N SER A 47 -17.83 -24.44 -3.29
CA SER A 47 -17.33 -25.76 -2.88
C SER A 47 -15.81 -25.90 -3.03
N THR A 48 -15.17 -25.12 -3.92
CA THR A 48 -13.73 -25.29 -4.20
C THR A 48 -12.86 -25.05 -2.96
N ALA A 49 -13.28 -24.15 -2.07
CA ALA A 49 -12.56 -23.87 -0.83
C ALA A 49 -12.46 -25.10 0.09
N GLU A 50 -13.46 -25.98 0.06
CA GLU A 50 -13.55 -27.18 0.90
C GLU A 50 -12.85 -28.40 0.28
N LEU A 51 -12.39 -28.31 -0.97
CA LEU A 51 -11.78 -29.45 -1.67
C LEU A 51 -10.31 -29.65 -1.27
N GLU A 52 -9.93 -30.91 -1.15
CA GLU A 52 -8.54 -31.34 -1.07
C GLU A 52 -7.75 -31.00 -2.34
N ALA A 53 -6.42 -30.86 -2.20
CA ALA A 53 -5.52 -30.40 -3.27
C ALA A 53 -5.68 -31.19 -4.59
N ALA A 54 -5.85 -32.51 -4.51
CA ALA A 54 -6.01 -33.37 -5.69
C ALA A 54 -7.33 -33.12 -6.45
N ALA A 55 -8.42 -32.78 -5.74
CA ALA A 55 -9.72 -32.52 -6.32
C ALA A 55 -9.86 -31.08 -6.86
N ARG A 56 -9.10 -30.13 -6.31
CA ARG A 56 -9.11 -28.72 -6.73
C ARG A 56 -8.79 -28.55 -8.22
N ALA A 57 -7.83 -29.30 -8.77
CA ALA A 57 -7.48 -29.21 -10.19
C ALA A 57 -8.68 -29.52 -11.12
N SER A 58 -9.49 -30.53 -10.76
CA SER A 58 -10.70 -30.88 -11.50
C SER A 58 -11.77 -29.80 -11.39
N SER A 59 -11.97 -29.23 -10.19
CA SER A 59 -12.90 -28.12 -9.97
C SER A 59 -12.54 -26.89 -10.81
N LEU A 60 -11.27 -26.48 -10.79
CA LEU A 60 -10.77 -25.36 -11.59
C LEU A 60 -10.97 -25.60 -13.10
N ALA A 61 -10.74 -26.83 -13.58
CA ALA A 61 -11.01 -27.19 -14.98
C ALA A 61 -12.50 -27.12 -15.33
N ARG A 62 -13.41 -27.47 -14.39
CA ARG A 62 -14.86 -27.30 -14.57
C ARG A 62 -15.25 -25.83 -14.64
N ILE A 63 -14.70 -24.99 -13.75
CA ILE A 63 -14.92 -23.54 -13.78
C ILE A 63 -14.48 -22.96 -15.13
N GLN A 64 -13.30 -23.33 -15.63
CA GLN A 64 -12.81 -22.88 -16.94
C GLN A 64 -13.75 -23.29 -18.09
N ARG A 65 -14.23 -24.54 -18.09
CA ARG A 65 -15.22 -24.99 -19.08
C ARG A 65 -16.53 -24.22 -18.99
N GLY A 66 -17.05 -24.02 -17.78
CA GLY A 66 -18.27 -23.25 -17.55
C GLY A 66 -18.14 -21.79 -18.02
N LEU A 67 -16.99 -21.15 -17.81
CA LEU A 67 -16.71 -19.81 -18.36
C LEU A 67 -16.66 -19.82 -19.90
N GLY A 68 -16.09 -20.86 -20.51
CA GLY A 68 -16.12 -21.04 -21.96
C GLY A 68 -17.55 -21.20 -22.51
N THR A 69 -18.35 -22.07 -21.90
CA THR A 69 -19.76 -22.25 -22.25
C THR A 69 -20.58 -20.97 -22.06
N LEU A 70 -20.31 -20.20 -20.99
CA LEU A 70 -20.96 -18.91 -20.79
C LEU A 70 -20.60 -17.94 -21.92
N ALA A 71 -19.31 -17.85 -22.30
CA ALA A 71 -18.85 -16.98 -23.37
C ALA A 71 -19.54 -17.31 -24.72
N GLU A 72 -19.66 -18.60 -25.04
CA GLU A 72 -20.43 -19.07 -26.21
C GLU A 72 -21.91 -18.68 -26.13
N ILE A 73 -22.56 -18.89 -24.98
CA ILE A 73 -23.97 -18.54 -24.80
C ILE A 73 -24.19 -17.04 -24.98
N VAL A 74 -23.25 -16.17 -24.57
CA VAL A 74 -23.39 -14.70 -24.65
C VAL A 74 -22.72 -14.06 -25.87
N ASP A 75 -22.26 -14.86 -26.84
CA ASP A 75 -21.50 -14.41 -28.02
C ASP A 75 -20.32 -13.50 -27.64
N ALA A 76 -19.66 -13.78 -26.51
CA ALA A 76 -18.46 -13.09 -26.07
C ALA A 76 -17.21 -13.84 -26.54
N PRO A 77 -16.09 -13.12 -26.80
CA PRO A 77 -14.82 -13.78 -27.06
C PRO A 77 -14.41 -14.63 -25.85
N PRO A 78 -13.79 -15.80 -26.09
CA PRO A 78 -13.26 -16.62 -25.00
C PRO A 78 -12.19 -15.85 -24.22
N LEU A 79 -12.07 -16.16 -22.93
CA LEU A 79 -11.02 -15.59 -22.09
C LEU A 79 -9.65 -16.02 -22.60
N SER A 80 -8.72 -15.07 -22.69
CA SER A 80 -7.32 -15.37 -23.04
C SER A 80 -6.64 -16.21 -21.95
N ALA A 81 -5.58 -16.93 -22.30
CA ALA A 81 -4.76 -17.66 -21.33
C ALA A 81 -4.23 -16.77 -20.20
N ALA A 82 -4.02 -15.47 -20.45
CA ALA A 82 -3.64 -14.51 -19.42
C ALA A 82 -4.77 -14.21 -18.43
N GLN A 83 -6.02 -14.13 -18.89
CA GLN A 83 -7.20 -13.92 -18.04
C GLN A 83 -7.55 -15.18 -17.25
N CYS A 84 -7.23 -16.37 -17.76
CA CYS A 84 -7.49 -17.64 -17.08
C CYS A 84 -6.41 -18.05 -16.05
N ARG A 85 -5.38 -17.22 -15.81
CA ARG A 85 -4.29 -17.57 -14.86
C ARG A 85 -4.77 -17.69 -13.42
N SER A 86 -5.78 -16.89 -13.04
CA SER A 86 -6.35 -16.86 -11.69
C SER A 86 -7.85 -16.65 -11.81
N ILE A 87 -8.58 -17.77 -11.88
CA ILE A 87 -10.04 -17.81 -12.04
C ILE A 87 -10.80 -17.81 -10.71
N VAL A 88 -10.12 -18.18 -9.62
CA VAL A 88 -10.63 -18.19 -8.25
C VAL A 88 -9.63 -17.42 -7.38
N TYR A 89 -10.15 -16.64 -6.43
CA TYR A 89 -9.38 -15.91 -5.43
C TYR A 89 -9.85 -16.38 -4.06
N GLU A 90 -8.92 -16.73 -3.18
CA GLU A 90 -9.20 -17.20 -1.83
C GLU A 90 -8.48 -16.28 -0.85
N ASP A 91 -9.22 -15.74 0.13
CA ASP A 91 -8.65 -15.17 1.34
C ASP A 91 -8.95 -16.15 2.49
N VAL A 92 -7.96 -16.45 3.31
CA VAL A 92 -8.06 -17.44 4.39
C VAL A 92 -7.87 -16.74 5.73
N ALA A 93 -8.80 -16.97 6.66
CA ALA A 93 -8.66 -16.56 8.04
C ALA A 93 -8.36 -17.77 8.92
N SER A 94 -7.66 -17.52 10.03
CA SER A 94 -7.45 -18.49 11.10
C SER A 94 -8.04 -17.92 12.38
N GLY A 95 -8.75 -18.75 13.14
CA GLY A 95 -9.16 -18.42 14.51
C GLY A 95 -8.02 -18.54 15.52
N THR A 96 -6.84 -18.96 15.10
CA THR A 96 -5.66 -19.08 15.98
C THR A 96 -5.02 -17.69 16.15
N PRO A 97 -4.90 -17.18 17.40
CA PRO A 97 -4.18 -15.94 17.65
C PRO A 97 -2.72 -16.04 17.21
N GLY A 98 -2.16 -14.90 16.77
CA GLY A 98 -0.74 -14.82 16.46
C GLY A 98 0.12 -15.06 17.70
N ARG A 99 1.21 -15.81 17.54
CA ARG A 99 2.09 -16.27 18.62
C ARG A 99 3.15 -15.26 19.04
N THR A 100 3.52 -14.37 18.14
CA THR A 100 4.59 -13.38 18.34
C THR A 100 4.05 -12.02 18.78
N TRP A 101 2.73 -11.84 18.90
CA TRP A 101 2.12 -10.59 19.34
C TRP A 101 2.58 -10.18 20.74
N ASP A 102 3.15 -8.98 20.86
CA ASP A 102 3.50 -8.38 22.15
C ASP A 102 2.86 -6.99 22.31
N GLY A 103 1.69 -6.97 22.93
CA GLY A 103 0.98 -5.71 23.21
C GLY A 103 1.73 -4.77 24.16
N ALA A 104 2.65 -5.25 24.99
CA ALA A 104 3.43 -4.40 25.90
C ALA A 104 4.52 -3.64 25.15
N VAL A 105 5.25 -4.32 24.26
CA VAL A 105 6.23 -3.68 23.36
C VAL A 105 5.54 -2.65 22.47
N LEU A 106 4.39 -2.99 21.87
CA LEU A 106 3.64 -2.03 21.05
C LEU A 106 3.23 -0.77 21.83
N ARG A 107 2.75 -0.92 23.07
CA ARG A 107 2.39 0.23 23.93
C ARG A 107 3.61 1.07 24.31
N ALA A 108 4.75 0.43 24.61
CA ALA A 108 5.98 1.12 24.95
C ALA A 108 6.52 1.96 23.77
N GLU A 109 6.39 1.46 22.54
CA GLU A 109 6.90 2.12 21.34
C GLU A 109 5.86 2.99 20.61
N ALA A 110 4.61 3.05 21.08
CA ALA A 110 3.52 3.81 20.45
C ALA A 110 3.85 5.31 20.26
N GLY A 111 4.57 5.91 21.21
CA GLY A 111 5.03 7.30 21.11
C GLY A 111 6.00 7.53 19.94
N ARG A 112 6.86 6.56 19.64
CA ARG A 112 7.79 6.61 18.50
C ARG A 112 7.11 6.33 17.18
N LEU A 113 6.15 5.40 17.14
CA LEU A 113 5.28 5.23 15.96
C LEU A 113 4.52 6.54 15.66
N ALA A 114 3.97 7.20 16.68
CA ALA A 114 3.34 8.51 16.52
C ALA A 114 4.32 9.59 16.04
N LEU A 115 5.55 9.60 16.54
CA LEU A 115 6.60 10.53 16.07
C LEU A 115 6.94 10.29 14.59
N LEU A 116 7.07 9.04 14.17
CA LEU A 116 7.26 8.66 12.77
C LEU A 116 6.07 9.11 11.91
N GLN A 117 4.83 8.91 12.39
CA GLN A 117 3.61 9.36 11.70
C GLN A 117 3.64 10.85 11.39
N ARG A 118 4.19 11.66 12.30
CA ARG A 118 4.34 13.10 12.14
C ARG A 118 5.47 13.48 11.17
N LEU A 119 6.48 12.63 10.99
CA LEU A 119 7.52 12.81 9.98
C LEU A 119 7.02 12.47 8.56
N LEU A 120 6.09 11.53 8.42
CA LEU A 120 5.63 11.01 7.13
C LEU A 120 5.31 12.09 6.06
N PRO A 121 4.66 13.23 6.36
CA PRO A 121 4.39 14.25 5.34
C PRO A 121 5.64 14.79 4.63
N ALA A 122 6.81 14.76 5.27
CA ALA A 122 8.08 15.14 4.66
C ALA A 122 8.65 14.06 3.73
N LEU A 123 8.32 12.78 3.97
CA LEU A 123 8.83 11.63 3.23
C LEU A 123 7.88 11.18 2.10
N ASP A 124 6.59 11.38 2.30
CA ASP A 124 5.51 10.86 1.47
C ASP A 124 5.34 11.65 0.17
N GLN A 125 5.34 10.95 -0.97
CA GLN A 125 5.12 11.57 -2.27
C GLN A 125 3.69 12.09 -2.42
N ALA A 126 2.70 11.45 -1.79
CA ALA A 126 1.31 11.89 -1.88
C ALA A 126 1.12 13.31 -1.37
N ARG A 127 1.94 13.76 -0.40
CA ARG A 127 1.86 15.13 0.11
C ARG A 127 2.30 16.16 -0.93
N LEU A 128 3.34 15.86 -1.70
CA LEU A 128 3.77 16.69 -2.83
C LEU A 128 2.69 16.71 -3.93
N GLU A 129 2.11 15.56 -4.26
CA GLU A 129 1.05 15.44 -5.26
C GLU A 129 -0.21 16.25 -4.86
N ARG A 130 -0.59 16.21 -3.58
CA ARG A 130 -1.71 17.02 -3.04
C ARG A 130 -1.45 18.52 -3.11
N ARG A 131 -0.24 18.97 -2.77
CA ARG A 131 0.17 20.37 -2.87
C ARG A 131 0.19 20.81 -4.33
N ALA A 132 0.71 19.98 -5.23
CA ALA A 132 0.71 20.24 -6.67
C ALA A 132 -0.71 20.45 -7.23
N LEU A 133 -1.68 19.63 -6.80
CA LEU A 133 -3.09 19.84 -7.16
C LEU A 133 -3.62 21.18 -6.62
N TYR A 134 -3.24 21.58 -5.41
CA TYR A 134 -3.62 22.90 -4.90
C TYR A 134 -3.00 24.04 -5.71
N GLU A 135 -1.72 23.97 -6.09
CA GLU A 135 -1.11 25.02 -6.91
C GLU A 135 -1.81 25.15 -8.27
N LEU A 136 -2.10 24.01 -8.91
CA LEU A 136 -2.86 23.99 -10.16
C LEU A 136 -4.26 24.57 -9.97
N PHE A 137 -4.95 24.17 -8.91
CA PHE A 137 -6.28 24.69 -8.58
C PHE A 137 -6.24 26.20 -8.33
N ALA A 138 -5.31 26.68 -7.50
CA ALA A 138 -5.19 28.07 -7.10
C ALA A 138 -4.84 28.98 -8.28
N SER A 139 -4.02 28.51 -9.22
CA SER A 139 -3.71 29.25 -10.44
C SER A 139 -4.92 29.44 -11.37
N HIS A 140 -5.91 28.56 -11.31
CA HIS A 140 -7.07 28.60 -12.20
C HIS A 140 -8.32 29.20 -11.53
N PHE A 141 -8.61 28.81 -10.29
CA PHE A 141 -9.81 29.20 -9.55
C PHE A 141 -9.54 30.23 -8.43
N GLY A 142 -8.27 30.53 -8.15
CA GLY A 142 -7.85 31.37 -7.02
C GLY A 142 -7.51 30.55 -5.76
N PRO A 143 -6.66 31.07 -4.84
CA PRO A 143 -6.21 30.34 -3.64
C PRO A 143 -7.32 29.84 -2.71
N GLN A 144 -8.40 30.62 -2.57
CA GLN A 144 -9.62 30.27 -1.82
C GLN A 144 -10.80 30.00 -2.78
N GLY A 145 -10.48 29.70 -4.03
CA GLY A 145 -11.44 29.47 -5.09
C GLY A 145 -12.36 28.30 -4.79
N ARG A 146 -13.50 28.29 -5.48
CA ARG A 146 -14.48 27.21 -5.44
C ARG A 146 -14.76 26.73 -6.86
N CYS A 147 -14.75 25.41 -7.04
CA CYS A 147 -15.15 24.75 -8.28
C CYS A 147 -16.33 23.81 -7.97
N ASP A 148 -17.51 24.12 -8.51
CA ASP A 148 -18.74 23.35 -8.28
C ASP A 148 -18.85 22.09 -9.18
N ASP A 149 -17.89 21.88 -10.09
CA ASP A 149 -17.81 20.71 -10.97
C ASP A 149 -16.42 20.06 -10.90
N VAL A 150 -16.30 18.92 -10.21
CA VAL A 150 -15.05 18.15 -10.11
C VAL A 150 -14.46 17.83 -11.49
N LEU A 151 -15.30 17.62 -12.51
CA LEU A 151 -14.85 17.31 -13.87
C LEU A 151 -14.24 18.51 -14.60
N GLU A 152 -14.60 19.73 -14.20
CA GLU A 152 -13.97 20.96 -14.70
C GLU A 152 -12.51 21.02 -14.22
N PHE A 153 -12.26 20.83 -12.92
CA PHE A 153 -10.89 20.80 -12.42
C PHE A 153 -10.09 19.61 -12.97
N TYR A 154 -10.72 18.44 -13.12
CA TYR A 154 -10.10 17.31 -13.80
C TYR A 154 -9.70 17.65 -15.25
N ARG A 155 -10.51 18.44 -15.97
CA ARG A 155 -10.18 18.89 -17.33
C ARG A 155 -8.92 19.75 -17.33
N VAL A 156 -8.82 20.72 -16.39
CA VAL A 156 -7.62 21.55 -16.19
C VAL A 156 -6.38 20.68 -15.91
N PHE A 157 -6.54 19.65 -15.08
CA PHE A 157 -5.50 18.66 -14.81
C PHE A 157 -5.06 17.90 -16.06
N THR A 158 -6.00 17.43 -16.89
CA THR A 158 -5.68 16.68 -18.11
C THR A 158 -5.10 17.51 -19.24
N GLN A 159 -5.27 18.84 -19.22
CA GLN A 159 -4.74 19.76 -20.23
C GLN A 159 -3.25 20.07 -20.05
N GLN A 160 -2.65 19.67 -18.92
CA GLN A 160 -1.23 19.85 -18.69
C GLN A 160 -0.40 18.95 -19.60
N SER A 161 0.68 19.48 -20.17
CA SER A 161 1.64 18.66 -20.90
C SER A 161 2.31 17.63 -19.99
N PRO A 162 2.84 16.51 -20.51
CA PRO A 162 3.57 15.53 -19.72
C PRO A 162 4.69 16.13 -18.86
N ALA A 163 5.47 17.07 -19.40
CA ALA A 163 6.55 17.73 -18.69
C ALA A 163 6.04 18.61 -17.54
N GLN A 164 5.00 19.43 -17.78
CA GLN A 164 4.38 20.26 -16.74
C GLN A 164 3.79 19.40 -15.62
N MET A 165 3.06 18.34 -15.98
CA MET A 165 2.50 17.41 -15.00
C MET A 165 3.60 16.72 -14.19
N SER A 166 4.70 16.33 -14.83
CA SER A 166 5.84 15.74 -14.13
C SER A 166 6.47 16.71 -13.13
N ALA A 167 6.77 17.93 -13.56
CA ALA A 167 7.34 18.96 -12.69
C ALA A 167 6.42 19.28 -11.50
N LEU A 168 5.12 19.41 -11.74
CA LEU A 168 4.12 19.63 -10.69
C LEU A 168 4.08 18.45 -9.71
N MET A 169 3.85 17.22 -10.18
CA MET A 169 3.61 16.07 -9.30
C MET A 169 4.88 15.59 -8.57
N THR A 170 6.07 15.87 -9.10
CA THR A 170 7.34 15.58 -8.43
C THR A 170 7.83 16.72 -7.53
N GLY A 171 7.37 17.95 -7.78
CA GLY A 171 7.91 19.15 -7.15
C GLY A 171 9.25 19.63 -7.74
N VAL A 172 9.79 18.97 -8.77
CA VAL A 172 11.07 19.36 -9.37
C VAL A 172 10.93 20.71 -10.05
N GLY A 173 11.85 21.63 -9.75
CA GLY A 173 11.82 23.01 -10.24
C GLY A 173 10.74 23.88 -9.60
N GLN A 174 10.00 23.37 -8.60
CA GLN A 174 8.91 24.08 -7.97
C GLN A 174 9.35 24.78 -6.68
N PRO A 175 9.14 26.10 -6.52
CA PRO A 175 9.51 26.81 -5.29
C PRO A 175 8.83 26.25 -4.04
N TRP A 176 7.56 25.85 -4.17
CA TRP A 176 6.77 25.33 -3.06
C TRP A 176 7.26 23.97 -2.54
N ALA A 177 8.02 23.21 -3.34
CA ALA A 177 8.55 21.90 -2.94
C ALA A 177 9.89 22.00 -2.19
N GLN A 178 10.56 23.16 -2.25
CA GLN A 178 11.90 23.34 -1.68
C GLN A 178 11.94 23.11 -0.17
N GLU A 179 10.88 23.45 0.55
CA GLU A 179 10.74 23.18 1.99
C GLU A 179 10.83 21.68 2.29
N VAL A 180 10.10 20.86 1.53
CA VAL A 180 10.10 19.40 1.68
C VAL A 180 11.47 18.82 1.30
N PHE A 181 12.07 19.29 0.22
CA PHE A 181 13.40 18.84 -0.17
C PHE A 181 14.48 19.26 0.83
N ALA A 182 14.37 20.44 1.44
CA ALA A 182 15.26 20.88 2.51
C ALA A 182 15.15 19.98 3.75
N LEU A 183 13.93 19.57 4.14
CA LEU A 183 13.72 18.62 5.23
C LEU A 183 14.35 17.25 4.93
N ARG A 184 14.19 16.75 3.69
CA ARG A 184 14.82 15.49 3.25
C ARG A 184 16.35 15.60 3.25
N ARG A 185 16.92 16.74 2.84
CA ARG A 185 18.37 16.99 2.93
C ARG A 185 18.86 17.04 4.37
N ARG A 186 18.18 17.75 5.27
CA ARG A 186 18.51 17.77 6.71
C ARG A 186 18.53 16.37 7.33
N LEU A 187 17.57 15.53 6.96
CA LEU A 187 17.56 14.11 7.36
C LEU A 187 18.75 13.35 6.78
N ALA A 188 19.05 13.55 5.49
CA ALA A 188 20.18 12.89 4.86
C ALA A 188 21.53 13.32 5.46
N GLU A 189 21.71 14.61 5.73
CA GLU A 189 22.89 15.19 6.39
C GLU A 189 23.07 14.63 7.81
N HIS A 190 22.00 14.52 8.58
CA HIS A 190 22.06 13.90 9.91
C HIS A 190 22.49 12.43 9.82
N LEU A 191 21.91 11.66 8.90
CA LEU A 191 22.30 10.26 8.69
C LEU A 191 23.75 10.12 8.19
N ASP A 192 24.21 11.02 7.31
CA ASP A 192 25.59 11.03 6.80
C ASP A 192 26.61 11.30 7.91
N ALA A 193 26.33 12.27 8.79
CA ALA A 193 27.16 12.57 9.95
C ALA A 193 27.27 11.35 10.88
N ARG A 194 26.14 10.70 11.17
CA ARG A 194 26.10 9.52 12.04
C ARG A 194 26.82 8.30 11.43
N LEU A 195 26.74 8.12 10.11
CA LEU A 195 27.52 7.09 9.40
C LEU A 195 29.03 7.40 9.42
N THR A 196 29.41 8.67 9.34
CA THR A 196 30.83 9.09 9.40
C THR A 196 31.41 8.89 10.79
N GLU A 197 30.63 9.15 11.83
CA GLU A 197 31.03 8.94 13.23
C GLU A 197 31.14 7.45 13.60
N ALA A 198 30.41 6.58 12.91
CA ALA A 198 30.37 5.14 13.20
C ALA A 198 30.34 4.29 11.91
N PRO A 199 31.44 4.28 11.13
CA PRO A 199 31.47 3.68 9.79
C PRO A 199 31.26 2.15 9.79
N ASP A 200 31.68 1.48 10.87
CA ASP A 200 31.58 0.02 11.02
C ASP A 200 30.41 -0.42 11.91
N ALA A 201 29.52 0.51 12.29
CA ALA A 201 28.38 0.17 13.13
C ALA A 201 27.44 -0.80 12.39
N GLU A 202 27.00 -1.86 13.08
CA GLU A 202 25.95 -2.72 12.55
C GLU A 202 24.56 -2.13 12.74
N THR A 203 24.40 -1.29 13.78
CA THR A 203 23.16 -0.60 14.13
C THR A 203 23.44 0.88 14.35
N LEU A 204 22.62 1.72 13.73
CA LEU A 204 22.58 3.16 13.90
C LEU A 204 21.30 3.54 14.65
N ALA A 205 21.43 4.17 15.81
CA ALA A 205 20.31 4.75 16.52
C ALA A 205 20.03 6.16 15.97
N LEU A 206 18.81 6.38 15.49
CA LEU A 206 18.28 7.69 15.16
C LEU A 206 17.92 8.41 16.45
N ASP A 207 18.50 9.59 16.65
CA ASP A 207 18.28 10.36 17.87
C ASP A 207 16.83 10.85 17.96
N GLU A 208 16.16 10.46 19.06
CA GLU A 208 14.75 10.77 19.25
C GLU A 208 14.52 12.28 19.52
N GLY A 209 15.45 12.93 20.23
CA GLY A 209 15.37 14.37 20.50
C GLY A 209 15.44 15.19 19.22
N TRP A 210 16.45 14.92 18.40
CA TRP A 210 16.63 15.52 17.08
C TRP A 210 15.43 15.27 16.18
N LEU A 211 14.85 14.06 16.19
CA LEU A 211 13.68 13.77 15.38
C LEU A 211 12.45 14.55 15.85
N ARG A 212 12.26 14.72 17.17
CA ARG A 212 11.20 15.59 17.71
C ARG A 212 11.41 17.04 17.29
N ASP A 213 12.63 17.55 17.30
CA ASP A 213 12.94 18.90 16.85
C ASP A 213 12.69 19.09 15.36
N LEU A 214 13.08 18.11 14.53
CA LEU A 214 12.79 18.12 13.10
C LEU A 214 11.28 18.17 12.85
N VAL A 215 10.52 17.29 13.53
CA VAL A 215 9.05 17.25 13.44
C VAL A 215 8.41 18.54 13.95
N GLY A 216 8.93 19.13 15.03
CA GLY A 216 8.49 20.40 15.57
C GLY A 216 8.76 21.59 14.63
N SER A 217 9.77 21.46 13.76
CA SER A 217 10.10 22.46 12.73
C SER A 217 9.31 22.31 11.42
N LEU A 218 8.40 21.32 11.32
CA LEU A 218 7.61 21.14 10.11
C LEU A 218 6.66 22.34 9.90
N PRO A 219 6.63 22.91 8.69
CA PRO A 219 5.72 24.01 8.39
C PRO A 219 4.26 23.55 8.42
N GLU A 220 3.34 24.46 8.74
CA GLU A 220 1.90 24.17 8.89
C GLU A 220 1.29 23.39 7.71
N PRO A 221 1.60 23.65 6.42
CA PRO A 221 1.08 22.86 5.30
C PRO A 221 1.47 21.37 5.32
N LEU A 222 2.45 20.97 6.14
CA LEU A 222 2.87 19.58 6.35
C LEU A 222 2.27 18.95 7.62
N GLU A 223 1.01 19.29 7.94
CA GLU A 223 0.27 18.60 9.00
C GLU A 223 0.39 17.07 8.91
N PRO A 224 0.57 16.38 10.06
CA PRO A 224 0.62 14.93 10.15
C PRO A 224 -0.59 14.23 9.55
N TRP A 225 -0.37 13.04 9.01
CA TRP A 225 -1.47 12.12 8.66
C TRP A 225 -2.24 11.74 9.92
N ARG A 226 -3.57 11.89 9.90
CA ARG A 226 -4.40 11.60 11.08
C ARG A 226 -4.46 10.12 11.42
N SER A 227 -4.36 9.26 10.41
CA SER A 227 -4.40 7.80 10.56
C SER A 227 -3.35 7.16 9.65
N ALA A 228 -2.60 6.21 10.19
CA ALA A 228 -1.63 5.40 9.45
C ALA A 228 -1.70 3.95 9.92
N ALA A 229 -1.58 3.02 8.97
CA ALA A 229 -1.48 1.59 9.26
C ALA A 229 -0.01 1.15 9.16
N TYR A 230 0.46 0.44 10.18
CA TYR A 230 1.83 -0.07 10.29
C TYR A 230 1.83 -1.58 10.12
N GLY A 231 2.58 -2.07 9.14
CA GLY A 231 2.95 -3.49 9.05
C GLY A 231 4.16 -3.75 9.93
N LEU A 232 3.99 -4.57 10.98
CA LEU A 232 4.95 -4.77 12.05
C LEU A 232 5.27 -6.25 12.23
N GLN A 233 6.52 -6.57 12.56
CA GLN A 233 6.90 -7.86 13.12
C GLN A 233 7.50 -7.66 14.51
N PHE A 234 7.20 -8.55 15.43
CA PHE A 234 7.74 -8.49 16.78
C PHE A 234 9.06 -9.25 16.87
N LEU A 235 10.02 -8.67 17.57
CA LEU A 235 11.29 -9.30 17.91
C LEU A 235 11.20 -9.85 19.33
N ARG A 236 11.51 -11.14 19.48
CA ARG A 236 11.61 -11.77 20.81
C ARG A 236 12.94 -11.44 21.46
N GLY A 237 13.99 -11.28 20.65
CA GLY A 237 15.33 -10.91 21.07
C GLY A 237 15.99 -9.92 20.11
N GLY A 238 17.02 -9.24 20.59
CA GLY A 238 17.80 -8.27 19.82
C GLY A 238 18.82 -7.56 20.71
N PRO A 239 19.71 -6.73 20.14
CA PRO A 239 20.75 -6.03 20.93
C PRO A 239 20.20 -5.19 22.08
N ALA A 240 18.95 -4.70 21.94
CA ALA A 240 18.24 -3.89 22.95
C ALA A 240 17.06 -4.64 23.62
N GLY A 241 16.98 -5.97 23.44
CA GLY A 241 15.85 -6.79 23.90
C GLY A 241 14.66 -6.82 22.93
N PRO A 242 13.45 -7.19 23.42
CA PRO A 242 12.23 -7.26 22.60
C PRO A 242 11.90 -5.92 21.94
N GLY A 243 11.41 -5.97 20.70
CA GLY A 243 11.22 -4.79 19.87
C GLY A 243 10.29 -5.00 18.68
N LEU A 244 10.29 -4.03 17.77
CA LEU A 244 9.45 -4.03 16.57
C LEU A 244 10.31 -3.88 15.32
N VAL A 245 9.96 -4.57 14.25
CA VAL A 245 10.44 -4.27 12.90
C VAL A 245 9.32 -3.65 12.10
N LEU A 246 9.58 -2.45 11.58
CA LEU A 246 8.67 -1.77 10.67
C LEU A 246 8.88 -2.31 9.24
N ASN A 247 7.89 -3.02 8.72
CA ASN A 247 7.92 -3.52 7.34
C ASN A 247 7.37 -2.49 6.36
N ASN A 248 6.26 -1.85 6.72
CA ASN A 248 5.64 -0.88 5.84
C ASN A 248 4.77 0.12 6.60
N VAL A 249 4.57 1.29 5.99
CA VAL A 249 3.60 2.28 6.44
C VAL A 249 2.61 2.51 5.31
N MET A 250 1.34 2.35 5.61
CA MET A 250 0.23 2.37 4.66
C MET A 250 -0.83 3.36 5.12
N THR A 251 -1.75 3.67 4.21
CA THR A 251 -2.93 4.49 4.53
C THR A 251 -3.71 3.85 5.68
N GLY A 252 -4.06 4.64 6.69
CA GLY A 252 -4.96 4.22 7.76
C GLY A 252 -6.42 4.26 7.31
N HIS A 253 -7.30 4.81 8.14
CA HIS A 253 -8.72 5.04 7.81
C HIS A 253 -9.53 3.76 7.55
N GLY A 254 -9.09 2.61 8.07
CA GLY A 254 -9.71 1.32 7.83
C GLY A 254 -9.27 0.63 6.53
N TRP A 255 -8.34 1.23 5.76
CA TRP A 255 -7.94 0.73 4.45
C TRP A 255 -7.40 -0.71 4.50
N VAL A 256 -6.48 -1.01 5.43
CA VAL A 256 -5.85 -2.33 5.50
C VAL A 256 -6.83 -3.43 5.91
N PHE A 257 -7.88 -3.07 6.64
CA PHE A 257 -8.91 -4.01 7.09
C PHE A 257 -10.01 -4.20 6.06
N SER A 258 -10.17 -3.30 5.08
CA SER A 258 -11.37 -3.22 4.23
C SER A 258 -11.70 -4.55 3.58
N ARG A 259 -10.74 -5.17 2.89
CA ARG A 259 -10.91 -6.46 2.20
C ARG A 259 -11.24 -7.61 3.15
N PHE A 260 -10.70 -7.58 4.38
CA PHE A 260 -10.70 -8.74 5.28
C PHE A 260 -11.76 -8.66 6.39
N CYS A 261 -12.57 -7.59 6.44
CA CYS A 261 -13.54 -7.34 7.50
C CYS A 261 -14.57 -8.46 7.70
N ASP A 262 -14.98 -9.12 6.62
CA ASP A 262 -16.01 -10.17 6.66
C ASP A 262 -15.42 -11.60 6.76
N LEU A 263 -14.09 -11.73 6.91
CA LEU A 263 -13.42 -13.05 7.04
C LEU A 263 -13.40 -13.60 8.47
N PHE A 264 -13.59 -12.73 9.46
CA PHE A 264 -13.50 -13.11 10.87
C PHE A 264 -14.89 -13.17 11.47
N GLU A 265 -15.21 -14.31 12.09
CA GLU A 265 -16.37 -14.43 12.96
C GLU A 265 -16.30 -13.40 14.10
N PRO A 266 -17.43 -12.94 14.67
CA PRO A 266 -17.42 -12.00 15.79
C PRO A 266 -16.58 -12.52 16.96
N THR A 267 -15.62 -11.71 17.42
CA THR A 267 -14.52 -12.17 18.29
C THR A 267 -14.50 -11.54 19.68
N ASP A 268 -15.32 -10.52 19.95
CA ASP A 268 -15.35 -9.89 21.28
C ASP A 268 -16.48 -10.44 22.17
N ALA A 269 -16.36 -10.24 23.49
CA ALA A 269 -17.36 -10.65 24.47
C ALA A 269 -18.73 -9.94 24.27
N ALA A 270 -18.79 -8.90 23.43
CA ALA A 270 -19.99 -8.17 23.05
C ALA A 270 -20.60 -8.67 21.72
N GLY A 271 -19.95 -9.62 21.04
CA GLY A 271 -20.40 -10.19 19.77
C GLY A 271 -20.23 -9.27 18.54
N ALA A 272 -19.39 -8.23 18.60
CA ALA A 272 -19.15 -7.34 17.47
C ALA A 272 -18.18 -7.94 16.44
N SER A 273 -18.55 -7.81 15.16
CA SER A 273 -17.71 -8.19 14.03
C SER A 273 -16.55 -7.20 13.80
N LEU A 274 -15.47 -7.64 13.15
CA LEU A 274 -14.36 -6.75 12.76
C LEU A 274 -14.87 -5.56 11.94
N ARG A 275 -15.81 -5.80 11.02
CA ARG A 275 -16.50 -4.77 10.24
C ARG A 275 -17.13 -3.69 11.12
N GLU A 276 -17.86 -4.07 12.16
CA GLU A 276 -18.52 -3.11 13.07
C GLU A 276 -17.51 -2.32 13.89
N LEU A 277 -16.44 -2.98 14.37
CA LEU A 277 -15.36 -2.33 15.10
C LEU A 277 -14.64 -1.28 14.25
N VAL A 278 -14.32 -1.61 12.99
CA VAL A 278 -13.69 -0.70 12.04
C VAL A 278 -14.63 0.47 11.70
N ARG A 279 -15.91 0.19 11.42
CA ARG A 279 -16.92 1.23 11.17
C ARG A 279 -17.08 2.19 12.36
N ALA A 280 -17.16 1.66 13.57
CA ALA A 280 -17.26 2.47 14.78
C ALA A 280 -16.00 3.32 14.99
N ARG A 281 -14.81 2.77 14.70
CA ARG A 281 -13.54 3.51 14.76
C ARG A 281 -13.50 4.63 13.74
N ILE A 282 -13.92 4.38 12.49
CA ILE A 282 -14.07 5.41 11.46
C ILE A 282 -15.02 6.49 11.98
N GLY A 283 -16.23 6.15 12.41
CA GLY A 283 -17.20 7.11 12.93
C GLY A 283 -16.64 8.02 14.05
N ARG A 284 -15.90 7.46 15.01
CA ARG A 284 -15.28 8.24 16.11
C ARG A 284 -14.19 9.21 15.65
N ARG A 285 -13.51 8.95 14.54
CA ARG A 285 -12.40 9.79 14.02
C ARG A 285 -12.88 11.12 13.43
N HIS A 286 -14.15 11.19 13.05
CA HIS A 286 -14.70 12.26 12.22
C HIS A 286 -15.63 13.19 13.03
N GLN A 287 -15.06 14.06 13.87
CA GLN A 287 -15.79 15.21 14.38
C GLN A 287 -15.94 16.25 13.24
N GLY A 288 -17.10 16.28 12.59
CA GLY A 288 -17.50 17.34 11.65
C GLY A 288 -17.16 17.13 10.17
N ALA A 289 -16.54 16.01 9.75
CA ALA A 289 -16.26 15.73 8.33
C ALA A 289 -16.40 14.24 8.00
N ALA A 290 -17.44 13.86 7.27
CA ALA A 290 -17.74 12.47 6.96
C ALA A 290 -16.67 11.84 6.04
N GLN A 291 -16.25 10.62 6.38
CA GLN A 291 -15.44 9.80 5.47
C GLN A 291 -16.30 9.35 4.30
N VAL A 292 -15.74 9.45 3.09
CA VAL A 292 -16.39 9.05 1.84
C VAL A 292 -15.48 8.07 1.12
N ASP A 293 -15.94 6.83 0.95
CA ASP A 293 -15.20 5.84 0.15
C ASP A 293 -15.39 6.11 -1.35
N ILE A 294 -14.30 6.07 -2.14
CA ILE A 294 -14.35 6.17 -3.60
C ILE A 294 -14.59 4.76 -4.16
N VAL A 295 -15.86 4.45 -4.42
CA VAL A 295 -16.29 3.10 -4.82
C VAL A 295 -15.93 2.79 -6.27
N GLY A 296 -15.23 1.66 -6.48
CA GLY A 296 -14.99 1.06 -7.79
C GLY A 296 -14.06 -0.16 -7.74
N VAL A 297 -14.47 -1.27 -8.36
CA VAL A 297 -13.66 -2.51 -8.37
C VAL A 297 -12.60 -2.51 -9.48
N PHE A 298 -12.86 -1.81 -10.58
CA PHE A 298 -11.93 -1.67 -11.72
C PHE A 298 -11.39 -3.00 -12.26
N GLY A 299 -12.17 -4.07 -12.15
CA GLY A 299 -11.77 -5.42 -12.59
C GLY A 299 -10.67 -6.07 -11.74
N MET A 300 -10.38 -5.54 -10.55
CA MET A 300 -9.44 -6.17 -9.61
C MET A 300 -10.16 -6.68 -8.36
N ASN A 301 -10.17 -8.00 -8.15
CA ASN A 301 -10.78 -8.64 -6.99
C ASN A 301 -10.27 -8.05 -5.66
N ALA A 302 -8.99 -7.63 -5.60
CA ALA A 302 -8.38 -6.97 -4.44
C ALA A 302 -9.14 -5.72 -3.93
N ASN A 303 -9.97 -5.10 -4.76
CA ASN A 303 -10.78 -3.94 -4.39
C ASN A 303 -12.12 -4.27 -3.73
N LEU A 304 -12.50 -5.55 -3.69
CA LEU A 304 -13.73 -5.96 -3.03
C LEU A 304 -13.62 -5.74 -1.52
N HIS A 305 -14.61 -5.04 -0.97
CA HIS A 305 -14.73 -4.84 0.46
C HIS A 305 -16.19 -4.49 0.85
N PRO A 306 -16.64 -4.86 2.06
CA PRO A 306 -17.89 -4.36 2.60
C PRO A 306 -17.84 -2.86 2.82
N ARG A 307 -19.01 -2.23 2.83
CA ARG A 307 -19.13 -0.80 3.13
C ARG A 307 -18.68 -0.48 4.57
N LEU A 308 -17.61 0.30 4.68
CA LEU A 308 -17.04 0.79 5.95
C LEU A 308 -17.33 2.27 6.24
N SER A 309 -17.56 3.07 5.21
CA SER A 309 -17.84 4.51 5.33
C SER A 309 -19.34 4.81 5.32
N GLU A 310 -19.74 5.90 5.98
CA GLU A 310 -21.13 6.37 5.95
C GLU A 310 -21.54 6.87 4.56
N LEU A 311 -20.60 7.38 3.77
CA LEU A 311 -20.89 7.86 2.42
C LEU A 311 -20.01 7.12 1.40
N GLU A 312 -20.56 6.93 0.21
CA GLU A 312 -19.88 6.35 -0.94
C GLU A 312 -19.87 7.40 -2.07
N LEU A 313 -18.71 7.72 -2.64
CA LEU A 313 -18.59 8.47 -3.89
C LEU A 313 -18.54 7.47 -5.05
N ARG A 314 -19.61 7.44 -5.84
CA ARG A 314 -19.71 6.56 -7.00
C ARG A 314 -18.81 7.06 -8.12
N TYR A 315 -17.86 6.23 -8.52
CA TYR A 315 -17.11 6.45 -9.75
C TYR A 315 -18.03 6.36 -10.99
N PRO A 316 -17.81 7.15 -12.06
CA PRO A 316 -18.61 7.04 -13.27
C PRO A 316 -18.65 5.62 -13.85
N GLY A 317 -19.85 5.06 -14.00
CA GLY A 317 -20.07 3.70 -14.46
C GLY A 317 -20.10 2.64 -13.35
N SER A 318 -19.75 3.00 -12.12
CA SER A 318 -19.86 2.14 -10.94
C SER A 318 -21.18 2.31 -10.20
N LEU A 319 -21.60 1.24 -9.55
CA LEU A 319 -22.78 1.19 -8.69
C LEU A 319 -22.36 0.96 -7.24
N GLY A 320 -22.82 1.85 -6.36
CA GLY A 320 -22.64 1.74 -4.91
C GLY A 320 -23.54 0.68 -4.30
N SER A 321 -23.23 0.30 -3.07
CA SER A 321 -23.97 -0.72 -2.31
C SER A 321 -24.93 -0.12 -1.28
N GLY A 322 -24.73 1.15 -0.90
CA GLY A 322 -25.51 1.83 0.14
C GLY A 322 -26.89 2.34 -0.30
N PRO A 323 -27.76 2.74 0.64
CA PRO A 323 -28.98 3.51 0.36
C PRO A 323 -28.71 4.79 -0.42
N ALA A 324 -29.65 5.21 -1.28
CA ALA A 324 -29.49 6.38 -2.16
C ALA A 324 -29.02 7.67 -1.47
N PRO A 325 -29.51 8.06 -0.26
CA PRO A 325 -29.04 9.28 0.43
C PRO A 325 -27.56 9.25 0.85
N GLN A 326 -26.96 8.06 0.87
CA GLN A 326 -25.57 7.81 1.27
C GLN A 326 -24.65 7.60 0.06
N GLN A 327 -25.21 7.64 -1.16
CA GLN A 327 -24.46 7.54 -2.41
C GLN A 327 -24.31 8.93 -3.05
N LEU A 328 -23.10 9.46 -3.03
CA LEU A 328 -22.72 10.68 -3.71
C LEU A 328 -22.27 10.38 -5.13
N SER A 329 -22.55 11.29 -6.05
CA SER A 329 -21.93 11.38 -7.36
C SER A 329 -20.95 12.55 -7.39
N LEU A 330 -20.17 12.67 -8.48
CA LEU A 330 -19.29 13.82 -8.67
C LEU A 330 -20.05 15.17 -8.72
N ARG A 331 -21.36 15.17 -9.00
CA ARG A 331 -22.20 16.38 -9.00
C ARG A 331 -22.54 16.89 -7.61
N ASP A 332 -22.43 16.02 -6.61
CA ASP A 332 -22.73 16.32 -5.21
C ASP A 332 -21.52 16.88 -4.47
N VAL A 333 -20.36 16.93 -5.14
CA VAL A 333 -19.07 17.35 -4.60
C VAL A 333 -18.64 18.65 -5.27
N ALA A 334 -18.26 19.64 -4.46
CA ALA A 334 -17.52 20.82 -4.89
C ALA A 334 -16.11 20.77 -4.31
N LEU A 335 -15.16 21.45 -4.97
CA LEU A 335 -13.78 21.55 -4.56
C LEU A 335 -13.48 22.98 -4.12
N VAL A 336 -12.78 23.12 -2.99
CA VAL A 336 -12.41 24.42 -2.41
C VAL A 336 -10.92 24.43 -2.11
N GLY A 337 -10.25 25.53 -2.48
CA GLY A 337 -8.85 25.76 -2.13
C GLY A 337 -8.71 26.13 -0.65
N ASP A 338 -7.80 25.45 0.06
CA ASP A 338 -7.40 25.81 1.43
C ASP A 338 -5.97 26.38 1.37
N PRO A 339 -5.79 27.72 1.46
CA PRO A 339 -4.48 28.34 1.35
C PRO A 339 -3.60 28.13 2.59
N ARG A 340 -4.18 27.84 3.76
CA ARG A 340 -3.40 27.58 4.98
C ARG A 340 -2.73 26.23 4.88
N ARG A 341 -3.50 25.19 4.51
CA ARG A 341 -3.00 23.82 4.36
C ARG A 341 -2.38 23.55 2.99
N ARG A 342 -2.58 24.45 2.02
CA ARG A 342 -2.21 24.31 0.60
C ARG A 342 -2.69 22.99 0.01
N VAL A 343 -3.98 22.71 0.19
CA VAL A 343 -4.65 21.51 -0.35
C VAL A 343 -5.98 21.89 -0.99
N VAL A 344 -6.44 21.05 -1.93
CA VAL A 344 -7.83 21.09 -2.41
C VAL A 344 -8.68 20.20 -1.52
N SER A 345 -9.74 20.76 -0.94
CA SER A 345 -10.67 20.04 -0.08
C SER A 345 -11.98 19.75 -0.82
N ALA A 346 -12.52 18.55 -0.62
CA ALA A 346 -13.85 18.20 -1.09
C ALA A 346 -14.90 18.64 -0.07
N VAL A 347 -15.96 19.28 -0.54
CA VAL A 347 -17.13 19.64 0.26
C VAL A 347 -18.39 19.20 -0.45
N ARG A 348 -19.44 18.93 0.31
CA ARG A 348 -20.74 18.61 -0.24
C ARG A 348 -21.35 19.88 -0.81
N ARG A 349 -21.81 19.81 -2.05
CA ARG A 349 -22.27 20.99 -2.78
C ARG A 349 -23.48 21.66 -2.11
N ARG A 350 -24.41 20.87 -1.57
CA ARG A 350 -25.71 21.34 -1.06
C ARG A 350 -25.61 22.19 0.22
N ASP A 351 -24.69 21.86 1.12
CA ASP A 351 -24.61 22.40 2.49
C ASP A 351 -23.19 22.80 2.89
N GLY A 352 -22.20 22.61 2.02
CA GLY A 352 -20.81 22.93 2.30
C GLY A 352 -20.12 21.98 3.28
N ALA A 353 -20.78 20.90 3.72
CA ALA A 353 -20.21 19.99 4.70
C ALA A 353 -18.93 19.34 4.17
N PRO A 354 -17.83 19.30 4.94
CA PRO A 354 -16.56 18.76 4.48
C PRO A 354 -16.64 17.25 4.26
N LEU A 355 -16.04 16.80 3.16
CA LEU A 355 -15.98 15.40 2.74
C LEU A 355 -14.52 14.93 2.76
N ARG A 356 -14.24 13.87 3.52
CA ARG A 356 -12.90 13.25 3.52
C ARG A 356 -12.91 12.04 2.60
N LEU A 357 -12.41 12.26 1.38
CA LEU A 357 -12.27 11.18 0.40
C LEU A 357 -11.20 10.19 0.87
N VAL A 358 -11.54 8.90 0.84
CA VAL A 358 -10.63 7.79 1.09
C VAL A 358 -10.86 6.75 -0.01
N ALA A 359 -9.79 6.16 -0.52
CA ALA A 359 -9.88 5.07 -1.47
C ALA A 359 -9.66 3.75 -0.73
N HIS A 360 -10.73 3.04 -0.30
CA HIS A 360 -10.61 1.75 0.42
C HIS A 360 -10.19 0.57 -0.46
N ASN A 361 -9.86 0.84 -1.72
CA ASN A 361 -9.42 -0.14 -2.71
C ASN A 361 -7.92 -0.43 -2.59
N PHE A 362 -7.52 -1.69 -2.81
CA PHE A 362 -6.12 -2.10 -2.86
C PHE A 362 -5.45 -1.82 -4.22
N LEU A 363 -6.18 -1.26 -5.17
CA LEU A 363 -5.66 -0.84 -6.45
C LEU A 363 -4.62 0.27 -6.29
N PHE A 364 -3.40 -0.01 -6.73
CA PHE A 364 -2.37 1.00 -6.86
C PHE A 364 -2.85 2.11 -7.79
N PRO A 365 -2.83 3.40 -7.38
CA PRO A 365 -3.31 4.51 -8.23
C PRO A 365 -2.65 4.58 -9.60
N ALA A 366 -1.40 4.09 -9.73
CA ALA A 366 -0.68 4.01 -11.01
C ALA A 366 -1.32 3.05 -12.02
N ALA A 367 -2.02 2.00 -11.56
CA ALA A 367 -2.71 1.02 -12.40
C ALA A 367 -4.18 1.37 -12.63
N ALA A 368 -4.68 2.46 -12.04
CA ALA A 368 -6.07 2.86 -12.09
C ALA A 368 -6.41 3.77 -13.28
N PRO A 369 -7.69 3.89 -13.65
CA PRO A 369 -8.16 4.89 -14.60
C PRO A 369 -7.75 6.32 -14.20
N ASN A 370 -7.48 7.19 -15.18
CA ASN A 370 -6.93 8.54 -14.95
C ASN A 370 -7.77 9.40 -13.98
N LEU A 371 -9.10 9.35 -14.08
CA LEU A 371 -9.98 10.09 -13.17
C LEU A 371 -9.91 9.53 -11.75
N TYR A 372 -9.84 8.21 -11.57
CA TYR A 372 -9.70 7.61 -10.24
C TYR A 372 -8.38 8.01 -9.60
N ARG A 373 -7.28 7.98 -10.37
CA ARG A 373 -5.97 8.46 -9.92
C ARG A 373 -6.01 9.92 -9.47
N PHE A 374 -6.72 10.78 -10.22
CA PHE A 374 -6.94 12.18 -9.83
C PHE A 374 -7.73 12.30 -8.52
N LEU A 375 -8.80 11.53 -8.35
CA LEU A 375 -9.57 11.49 -7.09
C LEU A 375 -8.74 10.98 -5.91
N CYS A 376 -7.86 9.99 -6.12
CA CYS A 376 -6.89 9.57 -5.10
C CYS A 376 -5.95 10.72 -4.70
N GLY A 377 -5.54 11.56 -5.66
CA GLY A 377 -4.78 12.78 -5.35
C GLY A 377 -5.53 13.78 -4.47
N LEU A 378 -6.87 13.74 -4.43
CA LEU A 378 -7.70 14.54 -3.51
C LEU A 378 -7.97 13.84 -2.18
N SER A 379 -7.66 12.54 -2.07
CA SER A 379 -7.89 11.70 -0.88
C SER A 379 -6.77 11.76 0.15
N GLU A 380 -7.07 11.39 1.40
CA GLU A 380 -6.06 11.13 2.42
C GLU A 380 -5.44 9.74 2.14
N PHE A 381 -4.28 9.72 1.47
CA PHE A 381 -3.56 8.50 1.08
C PHE A 381 -2.07 8.65 1.39
N ILE A 382 -1.48 7.60 1.96
CA ILE A 382 -0.03 7.48 2.19
C ILE A 382 0.60 6.74 1.01
N ASN A 383 1.53 7.41 0.32
CA ASN A 383 2.28 6.86 -0.82
C ASN A 383 3.79 6.84 -0.53
N LEU A 384 4.18 6.09 0.50
CA LEU A 384 5.59 5.94 0.82
C LEU A 384 6.28 5.09 -0.26
N ARG A 385 7.02 5.76 -1.15
CA ARG A 385 7.67 5.12 -2.31
C ARG A 385 9.02 4.47 -1.99
N ALA A 386 9.60 4.85 -0.85
CA ALA A 386 10.98 4.59 -0.49
C ALA A 386 11.11 4.60 1.04
N GLY A 387 11.93 3.69 1.56
CA GLY A 387 12.37 3.73 2.95
C GLY A 387 13.40 4.86 3.19
N LEU A 388 13.76 5.08 4.45
CA LEU A 388 14.70 6.11 4.90
C LEU A 388 16.06 5.99 4.22
N TRP A 389 16.58 4.77 4.05
CA TRP A 389 17.84 4.56 3.33
C TRP A 389 17.75 4.93 1.85
N SER A 390 16.63 4.62 1.21
CA SER A 390 16.40 5.03 -0.18
C SER A 390 16.25 6.55 -0.31
N THR A 391 15.63 7.21 0.66
CA THR A 391 15.54 8.67 0.74
C THR A 391 16.91 9.30 0.94
N TYR A 392 17.73 8.79 1.87
CA TYR A 392 19.11 9.22 2.09
C TYR A 392 19.93 9.14 0.80
N LEU A 393 19.99 7.97 0.17
CA LEU A 393 20.78 7.76 -1.05
C LEU A 393 20.37 8.67 -2.21
N SER A 394 19.05 8.92 -2.33
CA SER A 394 18.51 9.83 -3.34
C SER A 394 18.88 11.29 -3.05
N ALA A 395 18.79 11.73 -1.79
CA ALA A 395 19.08 13.09 -1.39
C ALA A 395 20.57 13.45 -1.51
N THR A 396 21.47 12.49 -1.30
CA THR A 396 22.92 12.71 -1.44
C THR A 396 23.41 12.59 -2.89
N GLY A 397 22.53 12.32 -3.86
CA GLY A 397 22.94 12.10 -5.26
C GLY A 397 23.87 10.91 -5.44
N ARG A 398 23.79 9.91 -4.55
CA ARG A 398 24.63 8.70 -4.55
C ARG A 398 23.83 7.42 -4.84
N PRO A 399 22.86 7.39 -5.79
CA PRO A 399 22.20 6.14 -6.11
C PRO A 399 23.21 5.19 -6.77
N PHE A 400 23.60 4.13 -6.06
CA PHE A 400 24.34 2.97 -6.60
C PHE A 400 25.69 3.27 -7.28
N ALA A 401 26.48 4.23 -6.78
CA ALA A 401 27.82 4.49 -7.33
C ALA A 401 28.85 3.36 -7.06
N GLY A 402 28.51 2.40 -6.20
CA GLY A 402 29.37 1.27 -5.83
C GLY A 402 28.77 0.42 -4.70
N PRO A 403 29.50 -0.60 -4.22
CA PRO A 403 29.11 -1.43 -3.07
C PRO A 403 28.87 -0.58 -1.83
N ARG A 404 27.79 -0.87 -1.10
CA ARG A 404 27.47 -0.19 0.17
C ARG A 404 26.88 -1.17 1.16
N VAL A 405 27.28 -1.01 2.42
CA VAL A 405 26.62 -1.64 3.57
C VAL A 405 26.01 -0.53 4.39
N LEU A 406 24.70 -0.60 4.61
CA LEU A 406 23.96 0.34 5.44
C LEU A 406 23.57 -0.36 6.74
N PRO A 407 23.85 0.23 7.91
CA PRO A 407 23.50 -0.35 9.20
C PRO A 407 21.99 -0.50 9.35
N ARG A 408 21.59 -1.29 10.33
CA ARG A 408 20.22 -1.30 10.83
C ARG A 408 19.88 0.06 11.41
N LEU A 409 18.81 0.71 10.94
CA LEU A 409 18.37 1.98 11.50
C LEU A 409 17.31 1.73 12.57
N THR A 410 17.49 2.31 13.76
CA THR A 410 16.58 2.12 14.89
C THR A 410 16.12 3.45 15.48
N LEU A 411 14.91 3.48 16.03
CA LEU A 411 14.39 4.55 16.88
C LEU A 411 13.86 3.89 18.15
N GLY A 412 14.60 4.00 19.25
CA GLY A 412 14.33 3.18 20.44
C GLY A 412 14.45 1.70 20.12
N ARG A 413 13.38 0.93 20.36
CA ARG A 413 13.31 -0.51 20.04
C ARG A 413 12.59 -0.80 18.72
N VAL A 414 12.34 0.22 17.91
CA VAL A 414 11.74 0.10 16.58
C VAL A 414 12.84 0.10 15.53
N VAL A 415 12.99 -1.01 14.81
CA VAL A 415 13.82 -1.11 13.61
C VAL A 415 13.06 -0.45 12.45
N LEU A 416 13.58 0.68 11.98
CA LEU A 416 13.02 1.44 10.86
C LEU A 416 13.51 0.92 9.51
N GLU A 417 14.77 0.49 9.46
CA GLU A 417 15.39 -0.12 8.29
C GLU A 417 16.25 -1.30 8.73
N ARG A 418 16.12 -2.41 8.02
CA ARG A 418 17.01 -3.57 8.18
C ARG A 418 18.41 -3.23 7.69
N ARG A 419 19.44 -3.84 8.29
CA ARG A 419 20.79 -3.82 7.73
C ARG A 419 20.71 -4.30 6.29
N SER A 420 21.35 -3.55 5.41
CA SER A 420 21.24 -3.82 3.98
C SER A 420 22.58 -3.68 3.29
N TRP A 421 22.77 -4.51 2.28
CA TRP A 421 23.91 -4.45 1.40
C TRP A 421 23.44 -4.23 -0.01
N THR A 422 24.12 -3.35 -0.74
CA THR A 422 23.71 -2.91 -2.06
C THR A 422 24.89 -2.90 -3.01
N TRP A 423 24.70 -3.49 -4.18
CA TRP A 423 25.71 -3.53 -5.25
C TRP A 423 25.11 -3.22 -6.61
N PRO A 424 25.81 -2.44 -7.45
CA PRO A 424 25.57 -2.43 -8.88
C PRO A 424 25.76 -3.84 -9.46
N THR A 425 24.83 -4.29 -10.31
CA THR A 425 24.85 -5.67 -10.84
C THR A 425 26.07 -5.96 -11.71
N ASP A 426 26.61 -4.93 -12.37
CA ASP A 426 27.81 -4.96 -13.19
C ASP A 426 29.11 -4.99 -12.36
N GLN A 427 29.04 -4.70 -11.06
CA GLN A 427 30.16 -4.76 -10.13
C GLN A 427 30.13 -5.99 -9.21
N LEU A 428 29.12 -6.85 -9.34
CA LEU A 428 29.06 -8.09 -8.58
C LEU A 428 30.14 -9.07 -9.07
N PRO A 429 30.87 -9.74 -8.15
CA PRO A 429 31.77 -10.81 -8.54
C PRO A 429 30.97 -11.91 -9.24
N ALA A 430 31.58 -12.53 -10.26
CA ALA A 430 30.94 -13.62 -10.97
C ALA A 430 30.64 -14.77 -9.98
N PRO A 431 29.38 -15.20 -9.84
CA PRO A 431 29.00 -16.18 -8.83
C PRO A 431 29.43 -17.62 -9.12
N GLY A 432 30.16 -17.86 -10.22
CA GLY A 432 30.57 -19.17 -10.69
C GLY A 432 29.41 -19.95 -11.34
N GLY A 433 29.37 -19.99 -12.69
CA GLY A 433 28.51 -20.90 -13.47
C GLY A 433 27.00 -20.89 -13.18
N GLU A 434 26.28 -21.82 -13.80
CA GLU A 434 24.96 -22.23 -13.32
C GLU A 434 25.10 -23.27 -12.20
N VAL A 435 24.03 -23.51 -11.44
CA VAL A 435 23.97 -24.62 -10.49
C VAL A 435 24.22 -25.93 -11.22
N ASP A 436 25.21 -26.70 -10.77
CA ASP A 436 25.38 -28.07 -11.19
C ASP A 436 24.50 -28.98 -10.33
N TRP A 437 23.38 -29.43 -10.90
CA TRP A 437 22.45 -30.34 -10.23
C TRP A 437 23.04 -31.75 -10.04
N ARG A 438 24.13 -32.10 -10.72
CA ARG A 438 24.85 -33.36 -10.55
C ARG A 438 25.88 -33.30 -9.43
N ASP A 439 26.34 -32.09 -9.08
CA ASP A 439 27.20 -31.83 -7.92
C ASP A 439 26.65 -30.65 -7.07
N PRO A 440 25.63 -30.92 -6.24
CA PRO A 440 25.07 -29.92 -5.34
C PRO A 440 26.08 -29.37 -4.33
N LEU A 441 27.08 -30.17 -3.92
CA LEU A 441 28.07 -29.75 -2.93
C LEU A 441 29.01 -28.69 -3.52
N ALA A 442 29.52 -28.91 -4.73
CA ALA A 442 30.31 -27.89 -5.42
C ALA A 442 29.52 -26.59 -5.62
N SER A 443 28.22 -26.70 -5.93
CA SER A 443 27.32 -25.56 -6.06
C SER A 443 27.15 -24.78 -4.74
N LEU A 444 26.99 -25.47 -3.61
CA LEU A 444 26.94 -24.83 -2.28
C LEU A 444 28.26 -24.17 -1.90
N GLN A 445 29.40 -24.82 -2.18
CA GLN A 445 30.71 -24.23 -1.93
C GLN A 445 30.95 -22.97 -2.78
N ALA A 446 30.48 -22.94 -4.02
CA ALA A 446 30.52 -21.74 -4.86
C ALA A 446 29.64 -20.62 -4.29
N ALA A 447 28.42 -20.95 -3.86
CA ALA A 447 27.51 -20.01 -3.23
C ALA A 447 28.12 -19.41 -1.94
N GLU A 448 28.74 -20.24 -1.11
CA GLU A 448 29.40 -19.83 0.13
C GLU A 448 30.61 -18.93 -0.11
N ARG A 449 31.46 -19.26 -1.09
CA ARG A 449 32.58 -18.38 -1.50
C ARG A 449 32.08 -17.03 -1.99
N TRP A 450 31.02 -17.01 -2.80
CA TRP A 450 30.42 -15.78 -3.32
C TRP A 450 29.81 -14.93 -2.20
N ARG A 451 29.04 -15.55 -1.30
CA ARG A 451 28.47 -14.92 -0.10
C ARG A 451 29.55 -14.29 0.77
N ALA A 452 30.59 -15.07 1.11
CA ALA A 452 31.69 -14.63 1.96
C ALA A 452 32.48 -13.48 1.31
N GLY A 453 32.73 -13.55 -0.01
CA GLY A 453 33.38 -12.47 -0.76
C GLY A 453 32.59 -11.16 -0.79
N LEU A 454 31.27 -11.22 -0.57
CA LEU A 454 30.39 -10.06 -0.47
C LEU A 454 30.11 -9.63 0.98
N GLY A 455 30.56 -10.38 1.98
CA GLY A 455 30.25 -10.13 3.39
C GLY A 455 28.74 -10.22 3.71
N LEU A 456 28.00 -11.05 2.97
CA LEU A 456 26.56 -11.27 3.17
C LEU A 456 26.30 -12.24 4.32
N PRO A 457 25.19 -12.14 5.08
CA PRO A 457 24.81 -13.15 6.06
C PRO A 457 24.37 -14.46 5.38
N ARG A 458 24.28 -15.55 6.16
CA ARG A 458 23.88 -16.88 5.66
C ARG A 458 22.49 -16.90 5.03
N GLU A 459 21.61 -16.05 5.51
CA GLU A 459 20.25 -15.93 5.03
C GLU A 459 19.77 -14.48 5.03
N GLY A 460 18.75 -14.22 4.23
CA GLY A 460 18.14 -12.90 4.13
C GLY A 460 17.24 -12.77 2.92
N PHE A 461 16.97 -11.53 2.54
CA PHE A 461 16.06 -11.22 1.45
C PHE A 461 16.77 -10.40 0.38
N PHE A 462 16.78 -10.88 -0.85
CA PHE A 462 17.36 -10.15 -1.97
C PHE A 462 16.28 -9.61 -2.92
N ARG A 463 16.57 -8.50 -3.59
CA ARG A 463 15.79 -7.99 -4.71
C ARG A 463 16.71 -7.36 -5.75
N PHE A 464 16.29 -7.43 -7.02
CA PHE A 464 16.97 -6.75 -8.11
C PHE A 464 16.15 -5.55 -8.58
N THR A 465 16.77 -4.39 -8.63
CA THR A 465 16.15 -3.17 -9.15
C THR A 465 16.80 -2.80 -10.47
N PRO A 466 16.08 -2.80 -11.61
CA PRO A 466 16.64 -2.37 -12.88
C PRO A 466 17.16 -0.93 -12.81
N ALA A 467 18.24 -0.65 -13.55
CA ALA A 467 18.72 0.71 -13.69
C ALA A 467 17.60 1.60 -14.25
N ARG A 468 17.31 2.73 -13.57
CA ARG A 468 16.37 3.71 -14.10
C ARG A 468 17.11 4.52 -15.17
N SER A 469 16.47 4.76 -16.31
CA SER A 469 16.94 5.78 -17.24
C SER A 469 16.81 7.12 -16.53
N ALA A 470 17.94 7.69 -16.07
CA ALA A 470 17.96 9.08 -15.66
C ALA A 470 17.92 9.90 -16.94
N THR A 471 16.76 10.43 -17.31
CA THR A 471 16.68 11.46 -18.34
C THR A 471 17.39 12.72 -17.83
N ALA A 472 18.10 13.42 -18.73
CA ALA A 472 18.84 14.64 -18.40
C ALA A 472 17.95 15.72 -17.74
N ASP A 473 16.63 15.67 -17.98
CA ASP A 473 15.62 16.61 -17.47
C ASP A 473 15.00 16.22 -16.12
N GLY A 474 15.57 15.23 -15.42
CA GLY A 474 15.08 14.76 -14.13
C GLY A 474 13.95 13.72 -14.24
N PRO A 475 13.33 13.33 -13.11
CA PRO A 475 12.41 12.20 -13.05
C PRO A 475 11.08 12.44 -13.80
N ASP A 476 10.77 11.66 -14.85
CA ASP A 476 9.45 11.69 -15.52
C ASP A 476 8.39 10.95 -14.69
N TRP A 477 7.45 11.68 -14.09
CA TRP A 477 6.34 11.12 -13.32
C TRP A 477 5.48 10.15 -14.13
N GLN A 478 5.23 10.43 -15.42
CA GLN A 478 4.44 9.54 -16.27
C GLN A 478 5.18 8.24 -16.57
N GLU A 479 6.45 8.30 -16.94
CA GLU A 479 7.29 7.10 -17.09
C GLU A 479 7.37 6.32 -15.78
N GLN A 480 7.52 7.00 -14.64
CA GLN A 480 7.52 6.33 -13.34
C GLN A 480 6.19 5.62 -13.06
N MET A 481 5.06 6.28 -13.34
CA MET A 481 3.74 5.68 -13.22
C MET A 481 3.55 4.50 -14.18
N ARG A 482 4.02 4.60 -15.43
CA ARG A 482 4.00 3.49 -16.40
C ARG A 482 4.89 2.33 -15.93
N SER A 483 6.11 2.62 -15.48
CA SER A 483 7.05 1.63 -14.94
C SER A 483 6.46 0.93 -13.72
N TRP A 484 5.75 1.66 -12.86
CA TRP A 484 5.07 1.12 -11.69
C TRP A 484 3.86 0.28 -12.06
N ALA A 485 3.02 0.74 -12.99
CA ALA A 485 1.89 -0.03 -13.51
C ALA A 485 2.38 -1.32 -14.18
N LEU A 486 3.48 -1.26 -14.94
CA LEU A 486 4.12 -2.44 -15.52
C LEU A 486 4.70 -3.35 -14.43
N ALA A 487 5.37 -2.80 -13.42
CA ALA A 487 5.93 -3.56 -12.30
C ALA A 487 4.87 -4.26 -11.46
N ALA A 488 3.72 -3.61 -11.22
CA ALA A 488 2.57 -4.22 -10.57
C ALA A 488 2.08 -5.46 -11.36
N ARG A 489 2.23 -5.44 -12.69
CA ARG A 489 1.89 -6.56 -13.59
C ARG A 489 3.00 -7.60 -13.71
N THR A 490 4.26 -7.26 -13.44
CA THR A 490 5.45 -8.12 -13.62
C THR A 490 6.17 -8.47 -12.31
N ALA A 491 5.45 -8.44 -11.18
CA ALA A 491 5.89 -8.52 -9.76
C ALA A 491 7.08 -9.43 -9.37
N ARG A 492 7.52 -10.34 -10.25
CA ARG A 492 8.60 -11.32 -10.06
C ARG A 492 9.98 -10.72 -9.75
N LEU A 493 10.33 -9.55 -10.27
CA LEU A 493 11.70 -9.00 -10.10
C LEU A 493 11.86 -8.03 -8.92
N ARG A 494 10.76 -7.46 -8.42
CA ARG A 494 10.81 -6.41 -7.38
C ARG A 494 10.42 -6.88 -5.97
N LYS A 495 9.75 -8.03 -5.84
CA LYS A 495 9.45 -8.60 -4.53
C LYS A 495 10.74 -9.13 -3.90
N PRO A 496 11.00 -8.86 -2.60
CA PRO A 496 12.09 -9.51 -1.90
C PRO A 496 11.94 -11.03 -1.96
N HIS A 497 13.02 -11.74 -2.27
CA HIS A 497 13.08 -13.20 -2.28
C HIS A 497 13.94 -13.66 -1.13
N TYR A 498 13.41 -14.58 -0.33
CA TYR A 498 14.20 -15.25 0.68
C TYR A 498 15.31 -16.09 0.03
N VAL A 499 16.51 -16.03 0.60
CA VAL A 499 17.62 -16.91 0.25
C VAL A 499 18.27 -17.42 1.52
N CYS A 500 18.62 -18.69 1.50
CA CYS A 500 19.53 -19.31 2.46
C CYS A 500 20.62 -19.99 1.64
N PHE A 501 21.88 -19.63 1.88
CA PHE A 501 23.01 -20.10 1.08
C PHE A 501 23.32 -21.60 1.29
N ASP A 502 22.69 -22.24 2.28
CA ASP A 502 22.70 -23.70 2.47
C ASP A 502 21.70 -24.43 1.56
N SER A 503 20.92 -23.70 0.74
CA SER A 503 19.94 -24.27 -0.19
C SER A 503 20.32 -24.01 -1.65
N VAL A 504 20.67 -25.09 -2.37
CA VAL A 504 20.95 -25.05 -3.81
C VAL A 504 19.76 -24.53 -4.61
N LEU A 505 18.53 -24.86 -4.18
CA LEU A 505 17.31 -24.39 -4.83
C LEU A 505 17.17 -22.88 -4.74
N LEU A 506 17.33 -22.29 -3.53
CA LEU A 506 17.21 -20.85 -3.34
C LEU A 506 18.36 -20.09 -4.02
N TRP A 507 19.56 -20.66 -4.00
CA TRP A 507 20.70 -20.15 -4.74
C TRP A 507 20.43 -20.08 -6.25
N SER A 508 19.83 -21.13 -6.83
CA SER A 508 19.48 -21.16 -8.26
C SER A 508 18.50 -20.04 -8.65
N VAL A 509 17.59 -19.67 -7.74
CA VAL A 509 16.63 -18.57 -7.95
C VAL A 509 17.35 -17.23 -8.00
N LEU A 510 18.30 -16.98 -7.09
CA LEU A 510 19.13 -15.77 -7.08
C LEU A 510 19.91 -15.65 -8.40
N LEU A 511 20.60 -16.71 -8.82
CA LEU A 511 21.36 -16.72 -10.07
C LEU A 511 20.48 -16.41 -11.28
N LYS A 512 19.27 -17.00 -11.35
CA LYS A 512 18.31 -16.75 -12.43
C LYS A 512 17.83 -15.29 -12.45
N GLN A 513 17.59 -14.70 -11.28
CA GLN A 513 17.18 -13.30 -11.15
C GLN A 513 18.32 -12.35 -11.56
N LEU A 514 19.56 -12.64 -11.14
CA LEU A 514 20.74 -11.88 -11.52
C LEU A 514 20.92 -11.83 -13.05
N ARG A 515 20.79 -12.98 -13.74
CA ARG A 515 20.83 -13.03 -15.22
C ARG A 515 19.72 -12.23 -15.89
N SER A 516 18.56 -12.10 -15.23
CA SER A 516 17.42 -11.34 -15.74
C SER A 516 17.56 -9.83 -15.53
N CYS A 517 18.55 -9.39 -14.75
CA CYS A 517 18.81 -7.98 -14.45
C CYS A 517 20.31 -7.65 -14.57
N PRO A 518 20.88 -7.67 -15.79
CA PRO A 518 22.31 -7.41 -15.98
C PRO A 518 22.71 -5.95 -15.71
N ARG A 519 21.74 -5.02 -15.79
CA ARG A 519 21.92 -3.59 -15.52
C ARG A 519 20.93 -3.12 -14.46
N GLY A 520 21.42 -2.90 -13.25
CA GLY A 520 20.62 -2.48 -12.11
C GLY A 520 21.41 -2.58 -10.82
N ALA A 521 20.71 -2.88 -9.73
CA ALA A 521 21.30 -3.10 -8.42
C ALA A 521 20.70 -4.32 -7.71
N LEU A 522 21.56 -5.08 -7.05
CA LEU A 522 21.19 -6.03 -6.00
C LEU A 522 21.05 -5.26 -4.69
N THR A 523 19.92 -5.41 -4.01
CA THR A 523 19.79 -5.08 -2.58
C THR A 523 19.54 -6.36 -1.82
N PHE A 524 20.35 -6.62 -0.81
CA PHE A 524 20.20 -7.70 0.15
C PHE A 524 19.86 -7.11 1.52
N HIS A 525 18.82 -7.61 2.17
CA HIS A 525 18.45 -7.26 3.54
C HIS A 525 18.71 -8.46 4.45
N GLU A 526 19.17 -8.20 5.67
CA GLU A 526 19.24 -9.23 6.72
C GLU A 526 17.87 -9.91 6.94
N CYS A 527 17.88 -11.17 7.39
CA CYS A 527 16.68 -11.81 7.89
C CYS A 527 16.39 -11.31 9.31
N LEU A 528 15.32 -10.53 9.47
CA LEU A 528 14.93 -9.97 10.76
C LEU A 528 13.39 -9.87 10.85
N PRO A 529 12.71 -10.55 11.79
CA PRO A 529 13.26 -11.50 12.78
C PRO A 529 14.04 -12.65 12.12
N ALA A 530 15.09 -13.14 12.77
CA ALA A 530 15.91 -14.22 12.22
C ALA A 530 15.13 -15.55 12.22
N THR A 531 15.43 -16.49 11.31
CA THR A 531 14.66 -17.75 11.26
C THR A 531 14.81 -18.57 12.53
N GLU A 532 15.93 -18.43 13.24
CA GLU A 532 16.19 -19.09 14.51
C GLU A 532 15.33 -18.57 15.68
N GLU A 533 14.66 -17.42 15.52
CA GLU A 533 13.72 -16.89 16.52
C GLU A 533 12.36 -17.63 16.53
N TYR A 534 12.09 -18.42 15.48
CA TYR A 534 10.87 -19.18 15.33
C TYR A 534 11.08 -20.62 15.82
N ALA A 535 10.20 -21.08 16.70
CA ALA A 535 10.18 -22.49 17.10
C ALA A 535 9.73 -23.38 15.92
N ALA A 536 10.09 -24.66 15.95
CA ALA A 536 9.66 -25.62 14.93
C ALA A 536 8.13 -25.61 14.78
N GLY A 537 7.66 -25.36 13.56
CA GLY A 537 6.22 -25.28 13.25
C GLY A 537 5.58 -23.90 13.49
N GLU A 538 6.35 -22.88 13.92
CA GLU A 538 5.89 -21.50 13.89
C GLU A 538 6.02 -20.90 12.48
N ALA A 539 5.09 -20.01 12.14
CA ALA A 539 5.13 -19.24 10.91
C ALA A 539 5.69 -17.84 11.19
N ALA A 540 6.26 -17.22 10.15
CA ALA A 540 6.53 -15.79 10.18
C ALA A 540 5.20 -15.03 10.25
N GLU A 541 5.07 -14.12 11.22
CA GLU A 541 3.86 -13.34 11.45
C GLU A 541 4.14 -11.86 11.18
N GLU A 542 3.16 -11.19 10.58
CA GLU A 542 3.12 -9.75 10.38
C GLU A 542 1.78 -9.22 10.89
N TYR A 543 1.83 -8.13 11.64
CA TYR A 543 0.68 -7.51 12.27
C TYR A 543 0.43 -6.14 11.65
N TYR A 544 -0.84 -5.87 11.33
CA TYR A 544 -1.26 -4.56 10.85
C TYR A 544 -1.92 -3.79 12.00
N VAL A 545 -1.28 -2.71 12.41
CA VAL A 545 -1.75 -1.85 13.51
C VAL A 545 -2.08 -0.47 12.96
N GLU A 546 -3.33 -0.05 13.07
CA GLU A 546 -3.75 1.31 12.71
C GLU A 546 -3.65 2.24 13.92
N LEU A 547 -2.86 3.31 13.77
CA LEU A 547 -2.67 4.34 14.77
C LEU A 547 -3.36 5.63 14.33
N ASP A 548 -4.12 6.22 15.26
CA ASP A 548 -4.70 7.54 15.09
C ASP A 548 -3.94 8.57 15.92
N LEU A 549 -3.42 9.60 15.26
CA LEU A 549 -2.99 10.78 15.97
C LEU A 549 -4.24 11.48 16.50
N ARG A 550 -4.37 11.53 17.83
CA ARG A 550 -5.33 12.44 18.46
C ARG A 550 -4.95 13.85 17.99
N ALA A 551 -5.95 14.63 17.56
CA ALA A 551 -5.73 16.07 17.34
C ALA A 551 -5.10 16.65 18.61
N PRO A 552 -4.20 17.65 18.52
CA PRO A 552 -3.88 18.43 19.70
C PRO A 552 -5.22 18.90 20.26
N LEU A 553 -5.54 18.46 21.49
CA LEU A 553 -6.64 19.05 22.23
C LEU A 553 -6.33 20.55 22.24
N GLY A 554 -7.18 21.36 21.61
CA GLY A 554 -7.18 22.79 21.90
C GLY A 554 -7.24 22.97 23.43
N PRO A 555 -6.73 24.09 23.97
CA PRO A 555 -6.48 24.25 25.39
C PRO A 555 -7.67 23.72 26.19
N THR A 556 -7.41 22.66 26.95
CA THR A 556 -8.37 21.96 27.77
C THR A 556 -9.01 23.01 28.68
N ARG A 557 -10.27 23.37 28.42
CA ARG A 557 -11.11 23.87 29.50
C ARG A 557 -11.18 22.71 30.48
N ALA A 558 -10.55 22.88 31.64
CA ALA A 558 -10.73 22.03 32.78
C ALA A 558 -12.23 21.81 32.96
N LEU A 559 -12.67 20.57 32.80
CA LEU A 559 -13.97 20.17 33.31
C LEU A 559 -13.78 20.08 34.81
N ASP A 560 -14.35 21.07 35.50
CA ASP A 560 -14.60 21.05 36.93
C ASP A 560 -15.17 19.68 37.30
N HIS A 561 -14.50 19.02 38.23
CA HIS A 561 -15.11 17.98 39.04
C HIS A 561 -16.10 18.67 39.98
N GLY A 562 -17.33 18.86 39.50
CA GLY A 562 -18.48 19.08 40.36
C GLY A 562 -18.84 17.74 41.01
N GLU A 563 -18.44 17.60 42.27
CA GLU A 563 -19.05 16.67 43.22
C GLU A 563 -20.53 17.02 43.33
N ASP A 564 -21.41 16.08 43.02
CA ASP A 564 -22.76 16.04 43.60
C ASP A 564 -23.02 14.59 44.01
N GLY A 565 -22.86 14.36 45.31
CA GLY A 565 -23.37 13.19 46.02
C GLY A 565 -24.70 13.52 46.69
N ASP A 566 -25.59 12.53 46.72
CA ASP A 566 -26.74 12.35 47.61
C ASP A 566 -27.72 13.53 47.80
N ARG A 567 -28.86 13.45 47.07
CA ARG A 567 -30.19 13.21 47.64
C ARG A 567 -31.26 12.96 46.58
#